data_AF-A0A936W8U6-F1
#
_entry.id   AF-A0A936W8U6-F1
#
_cell.length_a   1.000
_cell.length_b   1.000
_cell.length_c   1.000
_cell.angle_alpha   90.00
_cell.angle_beta   90.00
_cell.angle_gamma   90.00
#
_symmetry.space_group_name_H-M   'P 1'
#
loop_
_entity.id
_entity.type
_entity.pdbx_description
1 polymer ?
#
loop_
_entity_poly.entity_id
_entity_poly.type
_entity_poly.pdbx_seq_one_letter_code
_entity_poly.pdbx_strand_id
1 'polypeptide(L)'
;MRASLHLTLWSLLFNGVVQAQCEQNNLLSNGAFNGTEGEGVTATGWTGAGTPDLNDENGPLNTTSGYLWQGTPQASPNGGTWQNICCAEEGVQQTVTTIPGQAYTLCFSYQSQGIYYPGETFVYSDPACISVLIDGTPWYATPLDSSLFTWEQACTDFTATGTSTTITLETCGGPQVYVAIDGMCLYTSFNVGIDEAALFTPTLFPNPATGDCRITHAGPFDHLVATDATGRITFLQVNGDRVDLSGLATGIYTVQCWSAKGPVSSTTRLVVVG
;
A
#
# COMPACT_ATOMS: atom_id res chain seq x y z
N MET A 1 -5.48 1.54 43.71
CA MET A 1 -5.38 0.64 42.54
C MET A 1 -6.04 1.33 41.36
N ARG A 2 -5.24 1.83 40.41
CA ARG A 2 -5.75 2.36 39.14
C ARG A 2 -5.49 1.29 38.08
N ALA A 3 -6.56 0.75 37.49
CA ALA A 3 -6.44 -0.09 36.32
C ALA A 3 -6.23 0.81 35.10
N SER A 4 -5.05 0.76 34.50
CA SER A 4 -4.82 1.25 33.14
C SER A 4 -5.46 0.25 32.18
N LEU A 5 -6.60 0.63 31.60
CA LEU A 5 -7.15 -0.03 30.42
C LEU A 5 -6.38 0.51 29.21
N HIS A 6 -5.32 -0.17 28.81
CA HIS A 6 -4.56 0.19 27.62
C HIS A 6 -5.40 -0.08 26.36
N LEU A 7 -5.53 0.96 25.53
CA LEU A 7 -6.01 0.88 24.15
C LEU A 7 -5.18 -0.16 23.37
N THR A 8 -5.79 -1.29 23.05
CA THR A 8 -5.33 -2.23 22.01
C THR A 8 -6.44 -2.47 21.00
N LEU A 9 -6.95 -1.39 20.41
CA LEU A 9 -8.03 -1.47 19.41
C LEU A 9 -7.77 -0.63 18.15
N TRP A 10 -6.51 -0.30 17.87
CA TRP A 10 -6.13 0.48 16.68
C TRP A 10 -5.31 -0.31 15.65
N SER A 11 -4.69 -1.44 16.03
CA SER A 11 -3.92 -2.31 15.12
C SER A 11 -4.77 -3.35 14.36
N LEU A 12 -5.98 -3.66 14.83
CA LEU A 12 -6.88 -4.63 14.17
C LEU A 12 -7.70 -4.02 13.02
N LEU A 13 -7.90 -2.69 13.02
CA LEU A 13 -8.75 -2.01 12.03
C LEU A 13 -7.99 -1.66 10.74
N PHE A 14 -6.66 -1.50 10.79
CA PHE A 14 -5.85 -1.23 9.59
C PHE A 14 -5.60 -2.48 8.74
N ASN A 15 -5.38 -3.64 9.37
CA ASN A 15 -5.14 -4.90 8.64
C ASN A 15 -6.37 -5.36 7.83
N GLY A 16 -7.58 -5.16 8.36
CA GLY A 16 -8.81 -5.62 7.69
C GLY A 16 -9.21 -4.81 6.44
N VAL A 17 -8.83 -3.53 6.37
CA VAL A 17 -9.16 -2.66 5.22
C VAL A 17 -8.23 -2.95 4.04
N VAL A 18 -6.96 -3.27 4.31
CA VAL A 18 -5.96 -3.61 3.28
C VAL A 18 -6.28 -4.97 2.64
N GLN A 19 -6.57 -6.02 3.43
CA GLN A 19 -6.96 -7.33 2.88
C GLN A 19 -8.24 -7.26 2.04
N ALA A 20 -9.26 -6.52 2.46
CA ALA A 20 -10.52 -6.42 1.72
C ALA A 20 -10.39 -5.68 0.36
N GLN A 21 -9.49 -4.69 0.25
CA GLN A 21 -9.20 -4.03 -1.03
C GLN A 21 -8.40 -4.93 -1.98
N CYS A 22 -7.52 -5.77 -1.42
CA CYS A 22 -6.75 -6.74 -2.19
C CYS A 22 -7.60 -7.83 -2.81
N GLU A 23 -8.54 -8.43 -2.07
CA GLU A 23 -9.35 -9.53 -2.61
C GLU A 23 -10.24 -9.13 -3.79
N GLN A 24 -10.60 -7.84 -3.91
CA GLN A 24 -11.51 -7.37 -4.97
C GLN A 24 -10.83 -6.66 -6.14
N ASN A 25 -9.66 -6.04 -5.94
CA ASN A 25 -9.05 -5.16 -6.94
C ASN A 25 -7.54 -5.42 -7.16
N ASN A 26 -7.03 -6.60 -6.77
CA ASN A 26 -5.65 -6.93 -7.05
C ASN A 26 -5.40 -7.06 -8.56
N LEU A 27 -4.49 -6.23 -9.06
CA LEU A 27 -4.04 -6.23 -10.45
C LEU A 27 -3.04 -7.35 -10.72
N LEU A 28 -2.45 -7.95 -9.68
CA LEU A 28 -1.59 -9.12 -9.79
C LEU A 28 -2.44 -10.38 -9.89
N SER A 29 -2.06 -11.25 -10.82
CA SER A 29 -2.49 -12.64 -10.83
C SER A 29 -1.80 -13.42 -9.71
N ASN A 30 -2.57 -14.22 -8.97
CA ASN A 30 -2.09 -15.09 -7.90
C ASN A 30 -1.13 -14.39 -6.92
N GLY A 31 -1.52 -13.22 -6.39
CA GLY A 31 -0.71 -12.52 -5.40
C GLY A 31 -0.52 -13.30 -4.08
N ALA A 32 -1.39 -14.28 -3.81
CA ALA A 32 -1.28 -15.21 -2.69
C ALA A 32 -0.34 -16.40 -2.93
N PHE A 33 0.39 -16.42 -4.06
CA PHE A 33 1.32 -17.49 -4.44
C PHE A 33 0.78 -18.92 -4.29
N ASN A 34 -0.53 -19.11 -4.38
CA ASN A 34 -1.15 -20.42 -4.21
C ASN A 34 -0.76 -21.34 -5.37
N GLY A 35 -0.30 -22.54 -5.06
CA GLY A 35 0.18 -23.48 -6.06
C GLY A 35 0.47 -24.87 -5.50
N THR A 36 1.12 -25.69 -6.33
CA THR A 36 1.67 -26.98 -5.89
C THR A 36 3.06 -26.73 -5.35
N GLU A 37 3.30 -27.13 -4.10
CA GLU A 37 4.63 -27.04 -3.46
C GLU A 37 5.72 -27.75 -4.28
N GLY A 38 6.96 -27.27 -4.15
CA GLY A 38 8.13 -27.95 -4.72
C GLY A 38 9.39 -27.10 -4.79
N GLU A 39 10.53 -27.80 -4.91
CA GLU A 39 11.85 -27.21 -5.17
C GLU A 39 11.89 -26.59 -6.58
N GLY A 40 12.37 -25.37 -6.69
CA GLY A 40 12.48 -24.66 -7.98
C GLY A 40 11.11 -24.40 -8.65
N VAL A 41 10.04 -24.36 -7.87
CA VAL A 41 8.69 -24.07 -8.34
C VAL A 41 8.33 -22.61 -8.10
N THR A 42 8.06 -21.89 -9.18
CA THR A 42 7.45 -20.56 -9.12
C THR A 42 5.92 -20.68 -9.14
N ALA A 43 5.23 -19.91 -8.29
CA ALA A 43 3.77 -19.87 -8.30
C ALA A 43 3.21 -19.45 -9.68
N THR A 44 2.08 -20.05 -10.07
CA THR A 44 1.43 -19.72 -11.36
C THR A 44 1.08 -18.23 -11.42
N GLY A 45 1.32 -17.58 -12.57
CA GLY A 45 1.10 -16.14 -12.76
C GLY A 45 2.36 -15.29 -12.53
N TRP A 46 3.40 -15.88 -11.94
CA TRP A 46 4.70 -15.26 -11.75
C TRP A 46 5.76 -15.91 -12.65
N THR A 47 6.79 -15.14 -12.98
CA THR A 47 8.00 -15.62 -13.61
C THR A 47 9.12 -15.62 -12.58
N GLY A 48 9.76 -16.78 -12.36
CA GLY A 48 10.90 -16.89 -11.45
C GLY A 48 12.22 -16.51 -12.13
N ALA A 49 13.11 -15.89 -11.37
CA ALA A 49 14.53 -15.80 -11.66
C ALA A 49 15.26 -16.79 -10.74
N GLY A 50 16.19 -17.58 -11.28
CA GLY A 50 16.83 -18.66 -10.54
C GLY A 50 15.89 -19.85 -10.33
N THR A 51 15.84 -20.37 -9.11
CA THR A 51 15.07 -21.56 -8.73
C THR A 51 14.24 -21.32 -7.47
N PRO A 52 13.38 -20.28 -7.46
CA PRO A 52 12.61 -19.97 -6.27
C PRO A 52 11.72 -21.15 -5.90
N ASP A 53 11.54 -21.38 -4.60
CA ASP A 53 10.84 -22.56 -4.08
C ASP A 53 9.42 -22.21 -3.65
N LEU A 54 8.48 -23.16 -3.74
CA LEU A 54 7.12 -22.99 -3.24
C LEU A 54 6.89 -23.89 -2.03
N ASN A 55 6.56 -23.29 -0.89
CA ASN A 55 6.39 -23.97 0.40
C ASN A 55 5.09 -23.56 1.08
N ASP A 56 4.65 -24.35 2.06
CA ASP A 56 3.60 -23.99 3.01
C ASP A 56 4.05 -24.27 4.46
N GLU A 57 3.14 -24.10 5.42
CA GLU A 57 3.43 -24.39 6.83
C GLU A 57 3.39 -25.89 7.18
N ASN A 58 2.93 -26.72 6.25
CA ASN A 58 2.59 -28.12 6.46
C ASN A 58 3.47 -29.06 5.63
N GLY A 59 4.75 -29.18 5.96
CA GLY A 59 5.55 -30.15 5.23
C GLY A 59 7.03 -30.11 5.54
N PRO A 60 7.80 -31.00 4.90
CA PRO A 60 9.24 -30.80 4.78
C PRO A 60 9.52 -29.53 3.97
N LEU A 61 10.70 -28.95 4.18
CA LEU A 61 11.22 -27.88 3.34
C LEU A 61 11.37 -28.37 1.89
N ASN A 62 10.69 -27.70 0.97
CA ASN A 62 10.87 -27.83 -0.46
C ASN A 62 11.99 -26.88 -0.88
N THR A 63 13.21 -27.40 -0.94
CA THR A 63 14.40 -26.75 -1.52
C THR A 63 15.37 -27.86 -1.91
N THR A 64 16.61 -27.51 -2.28
CA THR A 64 17.69 -28.49 -2.49
C THR A 64 17.73 -29.56 -1.40
N SER A 65 17.65 -30.81 -1.84
CA SER A 65 17.60 -31.98 -0.96
C SER A 65 18.68 -31.97 0.12
N GLY A 66 18.25 -32.11 1.38
CA GLY A 66 19.11 -32.22 2.56
C GLY A 66 19.11 -31.00 3.46
N TYR A 67 18.62 -29.85 2.97
CA TYR A 67 18.33 -28.71 3.83
C TYR A 67 17.09 -28.98 4.70
N LEU A 68 17.08 -28.39 5.89
CA LEU A 68 15.99 -28.43 6.85
C LEU A 68 15.68 -27.03 7.36
N TRP A 69 14.43 -26.79 7.77
CA TRP A 69 14.05 -25.58 8.49
C TRP A 69 14.82 -25.47 9.81
N GLN A 70 15.36 -24.29 10.09
CA GLN A 70 16.00 -23.97 11.38
C GLN A 70 14.97 -23.75 12.50
N GLY A 71 13.71 -23.53 12.14
CA GLY A 71 12.58 -23.34 13.04
C GLY A 71 11.31 -23.97 12.48
N THR A 72 10.16 -23.55 12.99
CA THR A 72 8.87 -24.04 12.52
C THR A 72 8.23 -23.00 11.61
N PRO A 73 8.03 -23.29 10.31
CA PRO A 73 7.32 -22.37 9.43
C PRO A 73 5.93 -22.07 9.99
N GLN A 74 5.47 -20.83 9.80
CA GLN A 74 4.15 -20.38 10.24
C GLN A 74 3.33 -20.03 9.02
N ALA A 75 2.03 -20.35 9.03
CA ALA A 75 1.12 -19.93 7.98
C ALA A 75 1.20 -18.41 7.79
N SER A 76 1.20 -17.97 6.54
CA SER A 76 1.11 -16.53 6.23
C SER A 76 -0.25 -15.97 6.66
N PRO A 77 -0.40 -14.63 6.76
CA PRO A 77 -1.71 -14.02 6.94
C PRO A 77 -2.73 -14.31 5.83
N ASN A 78 -2.26 -14.73 4.64
CA ASN A 78 -3.12 -15.15 3.53
C ASN A 78 -3.48 -16.65 3.62
N GLY A 79 -2.63 -17.45 4.28
CA GLY A 79 -2.69 -18.90 4.29
C GLY A 79 -2.30 -19.51 2.93
N GLY A 80 -2.26 -20.84 2.86
CA GLY A 80 -1.84 -21.54 1.65
C GLY A 80 -0.32 -21.56 1.48
N THR A 81 0.15 -21.53 0.23
CA THR A 81 1.59 -21.57 -0.09
C THR A 81 2.17 -20.17 -0.24
N TRP A 82 3.47 -20.02 0.04
CA TRP A 82 4.24 -18.80 -0.22
C TRP A 82 5.43 -19.10 -1.13
N GLN A 83 5.98 -18.04 -1.72
CA GLN A 83 7.21 -18.13 -2.51
C GLN A 83 8.42 -17.88 -1.63
N ASN A 84 9.36 -18.83 -1.63
CA ASN A 84 10.69 -18.65 -1.10
C ASN A 84 11.68 -18.22 -2.18
N ILE A 85 12.57 -17.29 -1.81
CA ILE A 85 13.68 -16.80 -2.64
C ILE A 85 14.95 -16.65 -1.80
N CYS A 86 16.12 -16.82 -2.40
CA CYS A 86 17.40 -16.81 -1.68
C CYS A 86 18.57 -16.13 -2.41
N CYS A 87 19.65 -15.94 -1.64
CA CYS A 87 21.03 -15.69 -2.10
C CYS A 87 21.27 -14.49 -3.04
N ALA A 88 20.40 -13.49 -3.10
CA ALA A 88 20.44 -12.37 -4.06
C ALA A 88 20.42 -12.76 -5.55
N GLU A 89 20.26 -14.05 -5.85
CA GLU A 89 20.25 -14.61 -7.21
C GLU A 89 18.84 -15.04 -7.63
N GLU A 90 17.94 -15.20 -6.67
CA GLU A 90 16.55 -15.58 -6.91
C GLU A 90 15.59 -14.42 -6.72
N GLY A 91 14.49 -14.51 -7.46
CA GLY A 91 13.41 -13.54 -7.39
C GLY A 91 12.17 -14.00 -8.13
N VAL A 92 11.12 -13.22 -8.02
CA VAL A 92 9.90 -13.39 -8.80
C VAL A 92 9.46 -12.08 -9.41
N GLN A 93 8.88 -12.14 -10.59
CA GLN A 93 8.38 -10.96 -11.27
C GLN A 93 7.04 -11.20 -11.94
N GLN A 94 6.26 -10.12 -12.05
CA GLN A 94 5.03 -10.09 -12.82
C GLN A 94 4.89 -8.75 -13.52
N THR A 95 4.46 -8.80 -14.78
CA THR A 95 4.16 -7.61 -15.57
C THR A 95 2.66 -7.40 -15.61
N VAL A 96 2.22 -6.20 -15.22
CA VAL A 96 0.82 -5.80 -15.19
C VAL A 96 0.56 -4.62 -16.11
N THR A 97 -0.66 -4.49 -16.60
CA THR A 97 -1.09 -3.29 -17.32
C THR A 97 -1.31 -2.14 -16.34
N THR A 98 -0.72 -0.98 -16.63
CA THR A 98 -0.81 0.23 -15.81
C THR A 98 -1.22 1.43 -16.67
N ILE A 99 -1.53 2.56 -16.04
CA ILE A 99 -1.87 3.82 -16.70
C ILE A 99 -0.76 4.82 -16.40
N PRO A 100 -0.09 5.42 -17.41
CA PRO A 100 0.92 6.44 -17.17
C PRO A 100 0.38 7.59 -16.31
N GLY A 101 1.11 7.94 -15.26
CA GLY A 101 0.74 8.98 -14.30
C GLY A 101 -0.25 8.54 -13.22
N GLN A 102 -0.75 7.30 -13.25
CA GLN A 102 -1.56 6.74 -12.18
C GLN A 102 -0.68 6.24 -11.03
N ALA A 103 -1.06 6.57 -9.80
CA ALA A 103 -0.45 6.04 -8.59
C ALA A 103 -1.02 4.67 -8.23
N TYR A 104 -0.15 3.79 -7.75
CA TYR A 104 -0.45 2.43 -7.34
C TYR A 104 0.18 2.13 -5.98
N THR A 105 -0.54 1.37 -5.16
CA THR A 105 -0.06 0.86 -3.88
C THR A 105 0.22 -0.62 -4.03
N LEU A 106 1.43 -1.02 -3.65
CA LEU A 106 1.89 -2.40 -3.59
C LEU A 106 2.06 -2.79 -2.13
N CYS A 107 1.31 -3.79 -1.67
CA CYS A 107 1.45 -4.38 -0.34
C CYS A 107 1.79 -5.86 -0.43
N PHE A 108 2.55 -6.37 0.54
CA PHE A 108 2.89 -7.78 0.64
C PHE A 108 3.31 -8.14 2.06
N SER A 109 3.25 -9.42 2.39
CA SER A 109 3.83 -9.99 3.59
C SER A 109 5.17 -10.63 3.25
N TYR A 110 6.11 -10.54 4.17
CA TYR A 110 7.41 -11.17 4.02
C TYR A 110 7.89 -11.75 5.36
N GLN A 111 8.81 -12.68 5.29
CA GLN A 111 9.36 -13.32 6.47
C GLN A 111 10.78 -13.81 6.20
N SER A 112 11.73 -13.42 7.03
CA SER A 112 13.03 -14.11 7.06
C SER A 112 12.83 -15.54 7.55
N GLN A 113 13.35 -16.52 6.79
CA GLN A 113 13.27 -17.93 7.13
C GLN A 113 14.67 -18.53 7.22
N GLY A 114 14.88 -19.38 8.23
CA GLY A 114 16.16 -20.01 8.47
C GLY A 114 16.21 -21.40 7.84
N ILE A 115 17.22 -21.73 7.03
CA ILE A 115 17.47 -23.12 6.58
C ILE A 115 18.93 -23.54 6.82
N TYR A 116 19.14 -24.82 7.12
CA TYR A 116 20.47 -25.37 7.38
C TYR A 116 20.65 -26.77 6.79
N TYR A 117 21.89 -27.14 6.50
CA TYR A 117 22.24 -28.49 6.07
C TYR A 117 22.90 -29.26 7.23
N PRO A 118 22.37 -30.41 7.69
CA PRO A 118 22.94 -31.17 8.80
C PRO A 118 24.39 -31.57 8.55
N GLY A 119 25.28 -31.23 9.49
CA GLY A 119 26.70 -31.55 9.41
C GLY A 119 27.56 -30.49 8.74
N GLU A 120 26.95 -29.45 8.15
CA GLU A 120 27.64 -28.29 7.60
C GLU A 120 27.57 -27.10 8.56
N THR A 121 28.55 -26.18 8.47
CA THR A 121 28.55 -24.93 9.25
C THR A 121 27.77 -23.79 8.58
N PHE A 122 27.32 -24.01 7.35
CA PHE A 122 26.70 -23.00 6.51
C PHE A 122 25.18 -23.00 6.72
N VAL A 123 24.62 -21.83 7.04
CA VAL A 123 23.22 -21.65 7.43
C VAL A 123 22.68 -20.39 6.76
N TYR A 124 21.53 -20.49 6.12
CA TYR A 124 20.83 -19.35 5.57
C TYR A 124 19.95 -18.73 6.66
N SER A 125 20.53 -17.84 7.45
CA SER A 125 19.82 -17.14 8.53
C SER A 125 20.32 -15.71 8.74
N ASP A 126 21.03 -15.15 7.76
CA ASP A 126 21.45 -13.75 7.84
C ASP A 126 20.21 -12.84 7.87
N PRO A 127 20.31 -11.64 8.49
CA PRO A 127 19.26 -10.64 8.37
C PRO A 127 18.96 -10.35 6.90
N ALA A 128 17.67 -10.48 6.54
CA ALA A 128 17.22 -10.37 5.16
C ALA A 128 16.24 -9.20 4.98
N CYS A 129 16.13 -8.72 3.76
CA CYS A 129 15.08 -7.82 3.32
C CYS A 129 14.59 -8.24 1.94
N ILE A 130 13.45 -7.67 1.54
CA ILE A 130 12.94 -7.78 0.17
C ILE A 130 13.20 -6.45 -0.53
N SER A 131 13.87 -6.52 -1.68
CA SER A 131 14.04 -5.42 -2.63
C SER A 131 12.95 -5.52 -3.70
N VAL A 132 12.26 -4.42 -3.92
CA VAL A 132 11.24 -4.26 -4.95
C VAL A 132 11.80 -3.38 -6.05
N LEU A 133 11.80 -3.91 -7.26
CA LEU A 133 12.18 -3.18 -8.46
C LEU A 133 10.92 -2.89 -9.28
N ILE A 134 10.83 -1.66 -9.78
CA ILE A 134 9.81 -1.22 -10.71
C ILE A 134 10.50 -0.99 -12.05
N ASP A 135 10.08 -1.75 -13.07
CA ASP A 135 10.67 -1.74 -14.41
C ASP A 135 12.20 -1.94 -14.40
N GLY A 136 12.67 -2.85 -13.53
CA GLY A 136 14.09 -3.16 -13.36
C GLY A 136 14.90 -2.12 -12.59
N THR A 137 14.26 -1.07 -12.07
CA THR A 137 14.92 -0.05 -11.24
C THR A 137 14.57 -0.27 -9.77
N PRO A 138 15.55 -0.31 -8.85
CA PRO A 138 15.28 -0.40 -7.42
C PRO A 138 14.36 0.73 -6.95
N TRP A 139 13.27 0.37 -6.29
CA TRP A 139 12.23 1.31 -5.84
C TRP A 139 12.12 1.37 -4.32
N TYR A 140 12.03 0.20 -3.69
CA TYR A 140 11.78 0.07 -2.27
C TYR A 140 12.53 -1.14 -1.72
N ALA A 141 12.97 -1.06 -0.47
CA ALA A 141 13.47 -2.21 0.25
C ALA A 141 12.83 -2.24 1.64
N THR A 142 12.42 -3.42 2.10
CA THR A 142 11.97 -3.59 3.48
C THR A 142 13.14 -3.35 4.46
N PRO A 143 12.86 -3.01 5.73
CA PRO A 143 13.90 -3.07 6.77
C PRO A 143 14.56 -4.46 6.81
N LEU A 144 15.83 -4.50 7.23
CA LEU A 144 16.49 -5.77 7.54
C LEU A 144 15.77 -6.45 8.71
N ASP A 145 15.32 -7.67 8.47
CA ASP A 145 14.62 -8.52 9.42
C ASP A 145 15.52 -9.68 9.85
N SER A 146 15.72 -9.78 11.17
CA SER A 146 16.47 -10.87 11.82
C SER A 146 15.59 -11.78 12.68
N SER A 147 14.29 -11.52 12.70
CA SER A 147 13.29 -12.31 13.43
C SER A 147 12.78 -13.47 12.58
N LEU A 148 13.53 -14.57 12.60
CA LEU A 148 13.18 -15.76 11.83
C LEU A 148 11.77 -16.24 12.15
N PHE A 149 11.04 -16.65 11.11
CA PHE A 149 9.69 -17.23 11.18
C PHE A 149 8.64 -16.28 11.81
N THR A 150 8.83 -14.97 11.68
CA THR A 150 7.83 -13.95 12.01
C THR A 150 7.39 -13.23 10.73
N TRP A 151 6.09 -13.23 10.45
CA TRP A 151 5.56 -12.53 9.28
C TRP A 151 5.47 -11.03 9.55
N GLU A 152 6.08 -10.26 8.67
CA GLU A 152 6.01 -8.80 8.62
C GLU A 152 5.21 -8.36 7.38
N GLN A 153 4.78 -7.10 7.38
CA GLN A 153 4.04 -6.53 6.26
C GLN A 153 4.70 -5.24 5.77
N ALA A 154 4.75 -5.07 4.46
CA ALA A 154 5.23 -3.86 3.81
C ALA A 154 4.22 -3.36 2.79
N CYS A 155 4.16 -2.04 2.66
CA CYS A 155 3.46 -1.37 1.57
C CYS A 155 4.34 -0.24 1.02
N THR A 156 4.29 -0.03 -0.29
CA THR A 156 4.96 1.06 -0.97
C THR A 156 4.07 1.58 -2.10
N ASP A 157 4.17 2.87 -2.37
CA ASP A 157 3.44 3.51 -3.47
C ASP A 157 4.40 3.81 -4.61
N PHE A 158 3.92 3.75 -5.86
CA PHE A 158 4.67 4.23 -7.03
C PHE A 158 3.73 4.82 -8.08
N THR A 159 4.26 5.68 -8.94
CA THR A 159 3.53 6.22 -10.09
C THR A 159 4.01 5.52 -11.36
N ALA A 160 3.09 4.89 -12.10
CA ALA A 160 3.43 4.22 -13.34
C ALA A 160 3.89 5.24 -14.40
N THR A 161 4.97 4.93 -15.11
CA THR A 161 5.50 5.78 -16.19
C THR A 161 5.07 5.31 -17.57
N GLY A 162 4.70 4.03 -17.70
CA GLY A 162 4.24 3.39 -18.93
C GLY A 162 2.84 2.82 -18.81
N THR A 163 2.37 2.20 -19.89
CA THR A 163 1.10 1.45 -19.93
C THR A 163 1.23 0.03 -19.38
N SER A 164 2.43 -0.34 -18.96
CA SER A 164 2.77 -1.63 -18.41
C SER A 164 3.87 -1.40 -17.39
N THR A 165 3.82 -2.13 -16.28
CA THR A 165 4.84 -2.08 -15.24
C THR A 165 5.23 -3.49 -14.85
N THR A 166 6.53 -3.75 -14.80
CA THR A 166 7.09 -4.99 -14.27
C THR A 166 7.49 -4.78 -12.82
N ILE A 167 6.91 -5.60 -11.94
CA ILE A 167 7.24 -5.61 -10.51
C ILE A 167 8.10 -6.85 -10.29
N THR A 168 9.31 -6.64 -9.77
CA THR A 168 10.24 -7.71 -9.41
C THR A 168 10.53 -7.65 -7.92
N LEU A 169 10.54 -8.81 -7.28
CA LEU A 169 10.92 -9.00 -5.89
C LEU A 169 12.16 -9.89 -5.85
N GLU A 170 13.19 -9.41 -5.17
CA GLU A 170 14.45 -10.10 -4.96
C GLU A 170 14.88 -9.94 -3.50
N THR A 171 15.79 -10.79 -3.03
CA THR A 171 16.32 -10.67 -1.67
C THR A 171 17.38 -9.57 -1.58
N CYS A 172 17.45 -8.89 -0.46
CA CYS A 172 18.58 -8.05 -0.07
C CYS A 172 19.05 -8.39 1.35
N GLY A 173 20.21 -7.87 1.76
CA GLY A 173 20.80 -8.11 3.08
C GLY A 173 22.09 -8.92 3.03
N GLY A 174 22.20 -9.92 3.90
CA GLY A 174 23.37 -10.81 3.94
C GLY A 174 23.48 -11.75 2.75
N PRO A 175 24.65 -12.37 2.52
CA PRO A 175 24.83 -13.36 1.46
C PRO A 175 24.10 -14.68 1.72
N GLN A 176 23.71 -14.98 2.97
CA GLN A 176 23.06 -16.22 3.37
C GLN A 176 21.64 -15.95 3.87
N VAL A 177 20.78 -15.47 2.96
CA VAL A 177 19.37 -15.18 3.22
C VAL A 177 18.46 -16.19 2.53
N TYR A 178 17.37 -16.54 3.20
CA TYR A 178 16.27 -17.32 2.65
C TYR A 178 14.97 -16.66 3.14
N VAL A 179 14.12 -16.21 2.23
CA VAL A 179 13.04 -15.27 2.56
C VAL A 179 11.76 -15.75 1.91
N ALA A 180 10.66 -15.69 2.65
CA ALA A 180 9.33 -15.96 2.12
C ALA A 180 8.63 -14.65 1.78
N ILE A 181 7.84 -14.67 0.71
CA ILE A 181 6.94 -13.59 0.30
C ILE A 181 5.56 -14.18 0.05
N ASP A 182 4.53 -13.49 0.55
CA ASP A 182 3.15 -13.86 0.31
C ASP A 182 2.17 -12.67 0.34
N GLY A 183 0.93 -12.87 -0.11
CA GLY A 183 -0.16 -11.89 0.00
C GLY A 183 0.12 -10.62 -0.80
N MET A 184 0.82 -10.73 -1.92
CA MET A 184 1.10 -9.63 -2.83
C MET A 184 -0.18 -9.01 -3.36
N CYS A 185 -0.22 -7.68 -3.33
CA CYS A 185 -1.40 -6.94 -3.68
C CYS A 185 -1.03 -5.61 -4.32
N LEU A 186 -1.43 -5.45 -5.58
CA LEU A 186 -1.27 -4.20 -6.31
C LEU A 186 -2.65 -3.65 -6.65
N TYR A 187 -2.91 -2.41 -6.30
CA TYR A 187 -4.14 -1.73 -6.68
C TYR A 187 -3.85 -0.27 -6.97
N THR A 188 -4.75 0.37 -7.72
CA THR A 188 -4.68 1.81 -7.94
C THR A 188 -4.81 2.51 -6.59
N SER A 189 -3.83 3.32 -6.23
CA SER A 189 -3.98 4.21 -5.09
C SER A 189 -5.08 5.19 -5.42
N PHE A 190 -6.16 5.18 -4.63
CA PHE A 190 -6.97 6.37 -4.52
C PHE A 190 -6.12 7.35 -3.74
N ASN A 191 -5.55 8.32 -4.44
CA ASN A 191 -5.05 9.52 -3.77
C ASN A 191 -6.27 10.19 -3.11
N VAL A 192 -6.59 9.77 -1.88
CA VAL A 192 -7.14 10.68 -0.87
C VAL A 192 -6.01 11.56 -0.30
N GLY A 193 -4.78 11.32 -0.76
CA GLY A 193 -3.68 12.25 -0.70
C GLY A 193 -4.14 13.59 -1.24
N ILE A 194 -4.23 14.54 -0.31
CA ILE A 194 -4.12 15.97 -0.55
C ILE A 194 -2.81 16.13 -1.33
N ASP A 195 -2.89 15.99 -2.64
CA ASP A 195 -1.80 16.34 -3.52
C ASP A 195 -1.63 17.83 -3.26
N GLU A 196 -0.54 18.22 -2.62
CA GLU A 196 -0.07 19.60 -2.57
C GLU A 196 0.42 20.01 -3.98
N ALA A 197 -0.35 19.63 -5.01
CA ALA A 197 -0.25 20.06 -6.38
C ALA A 197 -0.64 21.53 -6.40
N ALA A 198 0.28 22.40 -5.98
CA ALA A 198 0.14 23.85 -5.95
C ALA A 198 -1.31 24.28 -5.60
N LEU A 199 -1.84 23.77 -4.49
CA LEU A 199 -3.21 24.04 -4.08
C LEU A 199 -3.39 25.56 -4.04
N PHE A 200 -4.22 26.08 -4.94
CA PHE A 200 -4.49 27.50 -4.92
C PHE A 200 -5.28 27.83 -3.65
N THR A 201 -5.08 29.01 -3.09
CA THR A 201 -5.89 29.47 -1.96
C THR A 201 -7.09 30.24 -2.49
N PRO A 202 -8.32 29.71 -2.35
CA PRO A 202 -9.50 30.42 -2.81
C PRO A 202 -9.75 31.61 -1.89
N THR A 203 -10.15 32.73 -2.49
CA THR A 203 -10.64 33.88 -1.74
C THR A 203 -12.15 33.99 -1.92
N LEU A 204 -12.86 34.14 -0.80
CA LEU A 204 -14.31 34.31 -0.79
C LEU A 204 -14.65 35.76 -0.42
N PHE A 205 -15.47 36.43 -1.21
CA PHE A 205 -15.87 37.82 -0.97
C PHE A 205 -17.33 38.09 -1.36
N PRO A 206 -18.13 38.80 -0.54
CA PRO A 206 -17.78 39.30 0.78
C PRO A 206 -17.59 38.15 1.79
N ASN A 207 -16.82 38.42 2.83
CA ASN A 207 -16.62 37.50 3.96
C ASN A 207 -16.41 38.35 5.23
N PRO A 208 -17.40 38.48 6.11
CA PRO A 208 -18.65 37.70 6.18
C PRO A 208 -19.61 37.88 5.00
N ALA A 209 -20.38 36.84 4.70
CA ALA A 209 -21.32 36.77 3.59
C ALA A 209 -22.78 36.59 4.06
N THR A 210 -23.73 37.14 3.31
CA THR A 210 -25.18 36.95 3.52
C THR A 210 -25.81 36.46 2.23
N GLY A 211 -26.41 35.28 2.24
CA GLY A 211 -27.08 34.66 1.09
C GLY A 211 -26.13 34.10 0.02
N ASP A 212 -25.19 34.90 -0.47
CA ASP A 212 -24.19 34.47 -1.46
C ASP A 212 -22.82 35.11 -1.22
N CYS A 213 -21.79 34.53 -1.85
CA CYS A 213 -20.48 35.15 -1.99
C CYS A 213 -19.88 34.85 -3.37
N ARG A 214 -18.73 35.47 -3.67
CA ARG A 214 -17.93 35.18 -4.85
C ARG A 214 -16.67 34.42 -4.48
N ILE A 215 -16.21 33.55 -5.37
CA ILE A 215 -14.95 32.84 -5.26
C ILE A 215 -13.96 33.27 -6.35
N THR A 216 -12.72 33.52 -5.95
CA THR A 216 -11.59 33.63 -6.88
C THR A 216 -10.84 32.30 -6.93
N HIS A 217 -10.65 31.75 -8.13
CA HIS A 217 -10.02 30.45 -8.32
C HIS A 217 -8.95 30.48 -9.41
N ALA A 218 -7.89 29.67 -9.23
CA ALA A 218 -6.85 29.46 -10.22
C ALA A 218 -6.94 28.01 -10.72
N GLY A 219 -7.82 27.77 -11.67
CA GLY A 219 -8.01 26.45 -12.30
C GLY A 219 -9.42 25.87 -12.18
N PRO A 220 -9.72 24.80 -12.93
CA PRO A 220 -11.03 24.15 -12.90
C PRO A 220 -11.25 23.36 -11.61
N PHE A 221 -12.48 23.37 -11.10
CA PHE A 221 -12.97 22.52 -10.02
C PHE A 221 -14.45 22.16 -10.28
N ASP A 222 -14.95 21.10 -9.67
CA ASP A 222 -16.31 20.59 -9.89
C ASP A 222 -17.31 21.13 -8.88
N HIS A 223 -16.92 21.23 -7.60
CA HIS A 223 -17.78 21.75 -6.55
C HIS A 223 -16.99 22.34 -5.37
N LEU A 224 -17.68 23.06 -4.50
CA LEU A 224 -17.17 23.55 -3.23
C LEU A 224 -17.73 22.71 -2.08
N VAL A 225 -16.88 22.44 -1.10
CA VAL A 225 -17.25 21.76 0.14
C VAL A 225 -17.10 22.73 1.29
N ALA A 226 -18.17 22.93 2.07
CA ALA A 226 -18.15 23.66 3.32
C ALA A 226 -18.26 22.69 4.50
N THR A 227 -17.34 22.78 5.45
CA THR A 227 -17.28 21.95 6.64
C THR A 227 -17.48 22.82 7.88
N ASP A 228 -18.45 22.47 8.72
CA ASP A 228 -18.68 23.19 9.98
C ASP A 228 -17.72 22.74 11.10
N ALA A 229 -17.78 23.40 12.26
CA ALA A 229 -16.93 23.09 13.41
C ALA A 229 -17.13 21.68 13.99
N THR A 230 -18.22 20.98 13.64
CA THR A 230 -18.50 19.60 14.04
C THR A 230 -18.02 18.57 13.03
N GLY A 231 -17.48 19.02 11.88
CA GLY A 231 -17.05 18.16 10.79
C GLY A 231 -18.16 17.82 9.78
N ARG A 232 -19.35 18.43 9.90
CA ARG A 232 -20.44 18.19 8.95
C ARG A 232 -20.15 18.89 7.63
N ILE A 233 -20.32 18.14 6.55
CA ILE A 233 -20.04 18.56 5.17
C ILE A 233 -21.33 19.02 4.47
N THR A 234 -21.23 20.14 3.75
CA THR A 234 -22.27 20.66 2.84
C THR A 234 -21.65 20.99 1.48
N PHE A 235 -22.25 20.49 0.41
CA PHE A 235 -21.84 20.79 -0.96
C PHE A 235 -22.48 22.11 -1.42
N LEU A 236 -21.67 23.06 -1.86
CA LEU A 236 -22.14 24.37 -2.33
C LEU A 236 -22.21 24.39 -3.85
N GLN A 237 -23.30 24.98 -4.36
CA GLN A 237 -23.50 25.20 -5.78
C GLN A 237 -22.72 26.44 -6.23
N VAL A 238 -22.04 26.33 -7.37
CA VAL A 238 -21.27 27.42 -7.97
C VAL A 238 -21.79 27.70 -9.37
N ASN A 239 -22.11 28.96 -9.65
CA ASN A 239 -22.54 29.43 -10.96
C ASN A 239 -21.63 30.58 -11.41
N GLY A 240 -20.66 30.27 -12.27
CA GLY A 240 -19.57 31.20 -12.60
C GLY A 240 -18.67 31.43 -11.40
N ASP A 241 -18.55 32.68 -10.95
CA ASP A 241 -17.82 33.07 -9.74
C ASP A 241 -18.70 33.12 -8.48
N ARG A 242 -20.02 32.90 -8.60
CA ARG A 242 -20.96 33.05 -7.48
C ARG A 242 -21.24 31.72 -6.78
N VAL A 243 -21.20 31.74 -5.46
CA VAL A 243 -21.45 30.62 -4.55
C VAL A 243 -22.74 30.86 -3.79
N ASP A 244 -23.69 29.93 -3.88
CA ASP A 244 -24.95 29.97 -3.13
C ASP A 244 -24.76 29.43 -1.71
N LEU A 245 -25.11 30.24 -0.70
CA LEU A 245 -24.97 29.91 0.72
C LEU A 245 -26.30 29.59 1.39
N SER A 246 -27.42 29.54 0.66
CA SER A 246 -28.76 29.29 1.19
C SER A 246 -28.90 27.96 1.97
N GLY A 247 -28.03 26.99 1.69
CA GLY A 247 -27.93 25.72 2.41
C GLY A 247 -27.16 25.77 3.72
N LEU A 248 -26.54 26.90 4.07
CA LEU A 248 -25.73 27.06 5.28
C LEU A 248 -26.47 27.85 6.36
N ALA A 249 -26.30 27.43 7.61
CA ALA A 249 -26.72 28.21 8.77
C ALA A 249 -25.71 29.34 9.04
N THR A 250 -26.10 30.32 9.86
CA THR A 250 -25.16 31.31 10.39
C THR A 250 -24.04 30.61 11.16
N GLY A 251 -22.79 30.89 10.83
CA GLY A 251 -21.66 30.17 11.41
C GLY A 251 -20.32 30.40 10.72
N ILE A 252 -19.29 29.69 11.20
CA ILE A 252 -17.96 29.68 10.61
C ILE A 252 -17.74 28.31 9.96
N TYR A 253 -17.26 28.34 8.72
CA TYR A 253 -17.00 27.16 7.91
C TYR A 253 -15.57 27.17 7.39
N THR A 254 -14.98 26.00 7.22
CA THR A 254 -13.84 25.81 6.32
C THR A 254 -14.37 25.40 4.95
N VAL A 255 -13.85 26.03 3.91
CA VAL A 255 -14.30 25.83 2.52
C VAL A 255 -13.13 25.38 1.67
N GLN A 256 -13.36 24.39 0.81
CA GLN A 256 -12.36 23.82 -0.09
C GLN A 256 -12.97 23.50 -1.46
N CYS A 257 -12.22 23.72 -2.54
CA CYS A 257 -12.59 23.34 -3.90
C CYS A 257 -12.21 21.88 -4.15
N TRP A 258 -13.10 21.15 -4.82
CA TRP A 258 -12.95 19.73 -5.12
C TRP A 258 -13.14 19.46 -6.61
N SER A 259 -12.34 18.53 -7.12
CA SER A 259 -12.56 17.85 -8.41
C SER A 259 -13.04 16.42 -8.17
N ALA A 260 -13.43 15.73 -9.23
CA ALA A 260 -13.76 14.30 -9.24
C ALA A 260 -12.59 13.43 -8.74
N LYS A 261 -11.36 13.97 -8.71
CA LYS A 261 -10.15 13.30 -8.25
C LYS A 261 -9.73 13.68 -6.82
N GLY A 262 -10.42 14.61 -6.16
CA GLY A 262 -10.08 15.06 -4.79
C GLY A 262 -9.98 16.58 -4.64
N PRO A 263 -9.51 17.06 -3.47
CA PRO A 263 -9.37 18.49 -3.20
C PRO A 263 -8.31 19.12 -4.10
N VAL A 264 -8.62 20.30 -4.64
CA VAL A 264 -7.73 21.04 -5.57
C VAL A 264 -7.35 22.43 -5.06
N SER A 265 -7.80 22.80 -3.86
CA SER A 265 -7.45 24.05 -3.21
C SER A 265 -7.06 23.85 -1.75
N SER A 266 -6.40 24.84 -1.16
CA SER A 266 -6.24 24.91 0.29
C SER A 266 -7.59 25.26 0.93
N THR A 267 -7.71 25.06 2.24
CA THR A 267 -8.92 25.46 2.96
C THR A 267 -8.92 26.96 3.20
N THR A 268 -10.07 27.60 2.99
CA THR A 268 -10.30 29.02 3.32
C THR A 268 -11.43 29.14 4.32
N ARG A 269 -11.40 30.16 5.17
CA ARG A 269 -12.46 30.39 6.15
C ARG A 269 -13.60 31.17 5.52
N LEU A 270 -14.83 30.74 5.72
CA LEU A 270 -16.05 31.49 5.38
C LEU A 270 -16.86 31.78 6.65
N VAL A 271 -17.34 33.01 6.79
CA VAL A 271 -18.28 33.41 7.84
C VAL A 271 -19.63 33.71 7.19
N VAL A 272 -20.65 32.95 7.52
CA VAL A 272 -22.03 33.17 7.05
C VAL A 272 -22.79 33.91 8.13
N VAL A 273 -23.41 35.03 7.77
CA VAL A 273 -24.28 35.83 8.65
C VAL A 273 -25.69 35.92 8.06
N GLY A 274 -26.69 35.83 8.94
CA GLY A 274 -28.11 35.88 8.57
C GLY A 274 -28.60 37.27 8.19
#